data_AF-A0A8J8JQC7-F1
#
_entry.id   AF-A0A8J8JQC7-F1
#
_cell.length_a   1.000
_cell.length_b   1.000
_cell.length_c   1.000
_cell.angle_alpha   90.00
_cell.angle_beta   90.00
_cell.angle_gamma   90.00
#
_symmetry.space_group_name_H-M   'P 1'
#
loop_
_entity.id
_entity.type
_entity.pdbx_description
1 polymer ?
#
loop_
_entity_poly.entity_id
_entity_poly.type
_entity_poly.pdbx_seq_one_letter_code
_entity_poly.pdbx_strand_id
1 'polypeptide(L)'
;MNSTNKNKWMAIGIVVLLLANITTLTVIWYMRAGQPLPIGPPPPQNQTFDFVVKELALSTEQQAQYAALRTEHQQQTNNIRLQIKQEKDSLFSLIQQPAVADTAIQALIEFTALKQGELDMATFTHFRKLRAICTPAQQIKFDSIIVQVSRMIGPAGGGGRPGGPPPPHKPGEERRAGGPPPPPDKNN
;
A
#
# COMPACT_ATOMS: atom_id res chain seq x y z
N MET A 1 -6.89 -64.75 -21.70
CA MET A 1 -6.98 -63.42 -22.35
C MET A 1 -7.83 -62.49 -21.47
N ASN A 2 -7.21 -61.65 -20.63
CA ASN A 2 -7.91 -60.68 -19.76
C ASN A 2 -7.41 -59.24 -20.01
N SER A 3 -7.20 -58.84 -21.27
CA SER A 3 -6.70 -57.51 -21.64
C SER A 3 -7.79 -56.43 -21.63
N THR A 4 -9.06 -56.79 -21.81
CA THR A 4 -10.19 -55.84 -21.83
C THR A 4 -10.50 -55.25 -20.45
N ASN A 5 -10.33 -56.01 -19.37
CA ASN A 5 -10.58 -55.52 -18.01
C ASN A 5 -9.45 -54.60 -17.52
N LYS A 6 -8.19 -54.90 -17.83
CA LYS A 6 -7.04 -54.06 -17.45
C LYS A 6 -7.13 -52.66 -18.07
N ASN A 7 -7.53 -52.58 -19.34
CA ASN A 7 -7.72 -51.30 -20.04
C ASN A 7 -8.84 -50.46 -19.42
N LYS A 8 -9.93 -51.10 -18.96
CA LYS A 8 -11.02 -50.42 -18.24
C LYS A 8 -10.56 -49.86 -16.90
N TRP A 9 -9.78 -50.63 -16.12
CA TRP A 9 -9.22 -50.15 -14.84
C TRP A 9 -8.20 -49.02 -15.02
N MET A 10 -7.35 -49.08 -16.07
CA MET A 10 -6.46 -47.98 -16.42
C MET A 10 -7.23 -46.72 -16.85
N ALA A 11 -8.28 -46.88 -17.66
CA ALA A 11 -9.14 -45.77 -18.07
C ALA A 11 -9.87 -45.14 -16.88
N ILE A 12 -10.38 -45.95 -15.94
CA ILE A 12 -10.98 -45.47 -14.69
C ILE A 12 -9.95 -44.69 -13.87
N GLY A 13 -8.72 -45.20 -13.74
CA GLY A 13 -7.64 -44.50 -13.04
C GLY A 13 -7.32 -43.12 -13.66
N ILE A 14 -7.27 -43.02 -14.99
CA ILE A 14 -7.04 -41.76 -15.70
C ILE A 14 -8.20 -40.78 -15.48
N VAL A 15 -9.44 -41.25 -15.55
CA VAL A 15 -10.63 -40.39 -15.32
C VAL A 15 -10.66 -39.88 -13.88
N VAL A 16 -10.35 -40.72 -12.90
CA VAL A 16 -10.26 -40.32 -11.48
C VAL A 16 -9.15 -39.29 -11.29
N LEU A 17 -7.98 -39.49 -11.91
CA LEU A 17 -6.87 -38.54 -11.83
C LEU A 17 -7.21 -37.19 -12.47
N LEU A 18 -7.92 -37.19 -13.60
CA LEU A 18 -8.40 -35.98 -14.24
C LEU A 18 -9.41 -35.24 -13.37
N LEU A 19 -10.39 -35.94 -12.80
CA LEU A 19 -11.37 -35.35 -11.90
C LEU A 19 -10.71 -34.77 -10.64
N ALA A 20 -9.74 -35.47 -10.06
CA ALA A 20 -9.00 -34.97 -8.90
C ALA A 20 -8.24 -33.67 -9.24
N ASN A 21 -7.55 -33.62 -10.39
CA ASN A 21 -6.85 -32.41 -10.84
C ASN A 21 -7.79 -31.25 -11.18
N ILE A 22 -8.94 -31.53 -11.80
CA ILE A 22 -9.96 -30.51 -12.07
C ILE A 22 -10.51 -29.97 -10.74
N THR A 23 -10.79 -30.84 -9.77
CA THR A 23 -11.31 -30.45 -8.45
C THR A 23 -10.30 -29.61 -7.67
N THR A 24 -9.01 -29.95 -7.70
CA THR A 24 -7.99 -29.11 -7.05
C THR A 24 -7.84 -27.76 -7.76
N LEU A 25 -7.90 -27.73 -9.09
CA LEU A 25 -7.88 -26.48 -9.85
C LEU A 25 -9.10 -25.61 -9.54
N THR A 26 -10.32 -26.15 -9.49
CA THR A 26 -11.52 -25.38 -9.16
C THR A 26 -11.51 -24.87 -7.72
N VAL A 27 -11.05 -25.67 -6.76
CA VAL A 27 -10.87 -25.24 -5.36
C VAL A 27 -9.83 -24.13 -5.25
N ILE A 28 -8.67 -24.27 -5.91
CA ILE A 28 -7.64 -23.23 -5.93
C ILE A 28 -8.17 -21.95 -6.59
N TRP A 29 -8.95 -22.08 -7.67
CA TRP A 29 -9.57 -20.93 -8.35
C TRP A 29 -10.61 -20.25 -7.46
N TYR A 30 -11.46 -21.01 -6.76
CA TYR A 30 -12.46 -20.46 -5.85
C TYR A 30 -11.83 -19.81 -4.61
N MET A 31 -10.76 -20.40 -4.05
CA MET A 31 -9.98 -19.81 -2.96
C MET A 31 -9.20 -18.56 -3.40
N ARG A 32 -8.71 -18.51 -4.65
CA ARG A 32 -8.07 -17.30 -5.21
C ARG A 32 -9.06 -16.23 -5.66
N ALA A 33 -10.25 -16.59 -6.12
CA ALA A 33 -11.27 -15.65 -6.59
C ALA A 33 -11.85 -14.74 -5.47
N GLY A 34 -11.67 -15.12 -4.20
CA GLY A 34 -12.00 -14.29 -3.04
C GLY A 34 -10.85 -13.40 -2.54
N GLN A 35 -9.65 -13.50 -3.12
CA GLN A 35 -8.49 -12.68 -2.78
C GLN A 35 -8.19 -11.78 -3.99
N PRO A 36 -8.69 -10.54 -4.05
CA PRO A 36 -8.23 -9.63 -5.08
C PRO A 36 -6.71 -9.54 -4.97
N LEU A 37 -6.01 -9.93 -6.04
CA LEU A 37 -4.61 -9.55 -6.23
C LEU A 37 -4.55 -8.04 -5.96
N PRO A 38 -3.63 -7.54 -5.12
CA PRO A 38 -3.55 -6.11 -4.84
C PRO A 38 -2.92 -5.40 -6.04
N ILE A 39 -3.67 -5.33 -7.14
CA ILE A 39 -3.46 -4.42 -8.26
C ILE A 39 -4.40 -3.25 -8.00
N GLY A 40 -4.08 -2.48 -6.96
CA GLY A 40 -4.85 -1.32 -6.55
C GLY A 40 -3.98 -0.43 -5.66
N PRO A 41 -4.28 0.88 -5.60
CA PRO A 41 -3.67 1.74 -4.59
C PRO A 41 -3.87 1.08 -3.22
N PRO A 42 -2.90 1.21 -2.29
CA PRO A 42 -3.05 0.62 -0.98
C PRO A 42 -4.38 1.05 -0.37
N PRO A 43 -5.00 0.17 0.42
CA PRO A 43 -6.29 0.44 1.03
C PRO A 43 -6.23 1.80 1.74
N PRO A 44 -7.23 2.69 1.57
CA PRO A 44 -7.23 4.00 2.24
C PRO A 44 -6.91 3.82 3.72
N GLN A 45 -6.20 4.79 4.29
CA GLN A 45 -5.59 4.65 5.62
C GLN A 45 -6.59 4.37 6.77
N ASN A 46 -7.89 4.55 6.52
CA ASN A 46 -8.97 4.08 7.39
C ASN A 46 -9.16 2.56 7.33
N GLN A 47 -9.06 1.92 6.17
CA GLN A 47 -9.19 0.47 6.03
C GLN A 47 -8.09 -0.31 6.75
N THR A 48 -6.85 0.21 6.77
CA THR A 48 -5.76 -0.37 7.56
C THR A 48 -6.03 -0.25 9.05
N PHE A 49 -6.54 0.90 9.48
CA PHE A 49 -6.96 1.11 10.87
C PHE A 49 -8.07 0.14 11.27
N ASP A 50 -9.13 0.06 10.46
CA ASP A 50 -10.29 -0.81 10.71
C ASP A 50 -9.89 -2.29 10.74
N PHE A 51 -8.97 -2.70 9.85
CA PHE A 51 -8.41 -4.06 9.83
C PHE A 51 -7.71 -4.37 11.16
N VAL A 52 -6.80 -3.52 11.60
CA VAL A 52 -6.04 -3.71 12.85
C VAL A 52 -6.96 -3.73 14.07
N VAL A 53 -7.93 -2.80 14.14
CA VAL A 53 -8.91 -2.74 15.23
C VAL A 53 -9.72 -4.02 15.31
N LYS A 54 -10.19 -4.53 14.17
CA LYS A 54 -11.00 -5.75 14.08
C LYS A 54 -10.18 -6.98 14.45
N GLU A 55 -8.98 -7.12 13.91
CA GLU A 55 -8.20 -8.36 14.03
C GLU A 55 -7.59 -8.55 15.43
N LEU A 56 -7.25 -7.45 16.09
CA LEU A 56 -6.80 -7.45 17.48
C LEU A 56 -7.96 -7.33 18.48
N ALA A 57 -9.18 -7.11 18.00
CA ALA A 57 -10.36 -6.81 18.82
C ALA A 57 -10.01 -5.74 19.90
N LEU A 58 -9.50 -4.59 19.45
CA LEU A 58 -9.06 -3.52 20.34
C LEU A 58 -10.23 -2.97 21.16
N SER A 59 -10.01 -2.71 22.44
CA SER A 59 -11.00 -2.03 23.30
C SER A 59 -11.21 -0.58 22.88
N THR A 60 -12.30 0.04 23.33
CA THR A 60 -12.57 1.47 23.05
C THR A 60 -11.43 2.39 23.48
N GLU A 61 -10.81 2.11 24.62
CA GLU A 61 -9.64 2.86 25.12
C GLU A 61 -8.42 2.66 24.22
N GLN A 62 -8.13 1.42 23.82
CA GLN A 62 -7.04 1.10 22.90
C GLN A 62 -7.26 1.72 21.51
N GLN A 63 -8.49 1.77 21.03
CA GLN A 63 -8.84 2.41 19.75
C GLN A 63 -8.57 3.93 19.79
N ALA A 64 -8.91 4.60 20.89
CA ALA A 64 -8.62 6.02 21.06
C ALA A 64 -7.11 6.29 21.08
N GLN A 65 -6.34 5.46 21.80
CA GLN A 65 -4.87 5.53 21.80
C GLN A 65 -4.30 5.27 20.42
N TYR A 66 -4.79 4.25 19.70
CA TYR A 66 -4.33 3.93 18.36
C TYR A 66 -4.64 5.06 17.35
N ALA A 67 -5.81 5.69 17.46
CA ALA A 67 -6.17 6.84 16.64
C ALA A 67 -5.20 8.02 16.84
N ALA A 68 -4.78 8.29 18.09
CA ALA A 68 -3.77 9.30 18.39
C ALA A 68 -2.40 8.94 17.80
N LEU A 69 -1.95 7.69 17.97
CA LEU A 69 -0.70 7.19 17.38
C LEU A 69 -0.69 7.28 15.85
N ARG A 70 -1.85 7.09 15.21
CA ARG A 70 -2.01 7.23 13.77
C ARG A 70 -1.85 8.68 13.34
N THR A 71 -2.51 9.62 14.02
CA THR A 71 -2.38 11.06 13.73
C THR A 71 -0.94 11.52 13.89
N GLU A 72 -0.26 11.09 14.96
CA GLU A 72 1.16 11.38 15.20
C GLU A 72 2.02 10.87 14.03
N HIS A 73 1.87 9.60 13.65
CA HIS A 73 2.63 9.01 12.56
C HIS A 73 2.34 9.70 11.21
N GLN A 74 1.09 10.07 10.95
CA GLN A 74 0.72 10.78 9.73
C GLN A 74 1.40 12.16 9.67
N GLN A 75 1.38 12.92 10.76
CA GLN A 75 2.04 14.22 10.84
C GLN A 75 3.56 14.10 10.61
N GLN A 76 4.21 13.14 11.26
CA GLN A 76 5.64 12.88 11.12
C GLN A 76 6.02 12.48 9.69
N THR A 77 5.26 11.58 9.07
CA THR A 77 5.62 11.03 7.76
C THR A 77 5.22 11.89 6.57
N ASN A 78 4.24 12.78 6.71
CA ASN A 78 3.80 13.64 5.61
C ASN A 78 4.91 14.57 5.12
N ASN A 79 5.66 15.19 6.03
CA ASN A 79 6.76 16.09 5.67
C ASN A 79 7.89 15.32 4.96
N ILE A 80 8.27 14.15 5.47
CA ILE A 80 9.32 13.31 4.89
C ILE A 80 8.92 12.82 3.49
N ARG A 81 7.66 12.40 3.29
CA ARG A 81 7.16 12.00 1.96
C ARG A 81 7.21 13.16 0.96
N LEU A 82 6.92 14.39 1.40
CA LEU A 82 7.00 15.56 0.55
C LEU A 82 8.44 15.85 0.11
N GLN A 83 9.40 15.77 1.04
CA GLN A 83 10.83 15.92 0.75
C GLN A 83 11.30 14.89 -0.28
N ILE A 84 11.02 13.60 -0.04
CA ILE A 84 11.33 12.51 -0.97
C ILE A 84 10.77 12.77 -2.37
N LYS A 85 9.53 13.29 -2.45
CA LYS A 85 8.91 13.62 -3.73
C LYS A 85 9.68 14.75 -4.42
N GLN A 86 9.97 15.85 -3.71
CA GLN A 86 10.71 17.00 -4.24
C GLN A 86 12.12 16.65 -4.71
N GLU A 87 12.84 15.80 -3.96
CA GLU A 87 14.16 15.32 -4.38
C GLU A 87 14.08 14.42 -5.60
N LYS A 88 13.08 13.53 -5.69
CA LYS A 88 12.88 12.70 -6.88
C LYS A 88 12.55 13.54 -8.11
N ASP A 89 11.65 14.52 -7.97
CA ASP A 89 11.32 15.46 -9.05
C ASP A 89 12.59 16.22 -9.50
N SER A 90 13.43 16.66 -8.56
CA SER A 90 14.72 17.31 -8.83
C SER A 90 15.69 16.36 -9.54
N LEU A 91 15.83 15.12 -9.07
CA LEU A 91 16.67 14.09 -9.68
C LEU A 91 16.29 13.84 -11.13
N PHE A 92 15.01 13.70 -11.44
CA PHE A 92 14.56 13.46 -12.81
C PHE A 92 14.62 14.72 -13.69
N SER A 93 14.55 15.92 -13.12
CA SER A 93 14.77 17.16 -13.86
C SER A 93 16.21 17.29 -14.41
N LEU A 94 17.18 16.64 -13.76
CA LEU A 94 18.58 16.64 -14.21
C LEU A 94 18.75 15.99 -15.60
N ILE A 95 17.84 15.10 -16.01
CA ILE A 95 17.87 14.46 -17.34
C ILE A 95 17.76 15.49 -18.48
N GLN A 96 17.13 16.63 -18.23
CA GLN A 96 16.93 17.69 -19.24
C GLN A 96 18.17 18.59 -19.40
N GLN A 97 19.18 18.44 -18.54
CA GLN A 97 20.36 19.29 -18.54
C GLN A 97 21.45 18.70 -19.47
N PRO A 98 22.13 19.54 -20.27
CA PRO A 98 23.08 19.07 -21.28
C PRO A 98 24.35 18.45 -20.69
N ALA A 99 24.70 18.81 -19.45
CA ALA A 99 25.81 18.21 -18.71
C ALA A 99 25.50 18.27 -17.21
N VAL A 100 25.50 17.12 -16.56
CA VAL A 100 25.30 16.99 -15.11
C VAL A 100 26.44 16.17 -14.54
N ALA A 101 27.00 16.61 -13.42
CA ALA A 101 28.03 15.85 -12.73
C ALA A 101 27.41 14.67 -11.97
N ASP A 102 28.03 13.49 -12.05
CA ASP A 102 27.60 12.28 -11.33
C ASP A 102 27.52 12.52 -9.81
N THR A 103 28.36 13.40 -9.27
CA THR A 103 28.33 13.77 -7.85
C THR A 103 27.02 14.44 -7.43
N ALA A 104 26.39 15.23 -8.31
CA ALA A 104 25.10 15.85 -8.04
C ALA A 104 23.95 14.83 -8.05
N ILE A 105 24.01 13.86 -8.97
CA ILE A 105 23.05 12.75 -9.04
C ILE A 105 23.15 11.90 -7.78
N GLN A 106 24.38 11.52 -7.41
CA GLN A 106 24.66 10.71 -6.23
C GLN A 106 24.17 11.38 -4.94
N ALA A 107 24.39 12.69 -4.79
CA ALA A 107 23.92 13.44 -3.62
C ALA A 107 22.39 13.41 -3.46
N LEU A 108 21.64 13.55 -4.55
CA LEU A 108 20.16 13.47 -4.51
C LEU A 108 19.66 12.06 -4.18
N ILE A 109 20.32 11.02 -4.71
CA ILE A 109 20.00 9.62 -4.40
C ILE A 109 20.26 9.34 -2.92
N GLU A 110 21.43 9.74 -2.40
CA GLU A 110 21.79 9.54 -1.00
C GLU A 110 20.83 10.26 -0.06
N PHE A 111 20.49 11.51 -0.37
CA PHE A 111 19.51 12.26 0.42
C PHE A 111 18.14 11.55 0.43
N THR A 112 17.66 11.09 -0.74
CA THR A 112 16.42 10.33 -0.84
C THR A 112 16.47 9.05 0.00
N ALA A 113 17.60 8.33 -0.02
CA ALA A 113 17.80 7.11 0.77
C ALA A 113 17.76 7.39 2.28
N LEU A 114 18.38 8.48 2.73
CA LEU A 114 18.32 8.92 4.14
C LEU A 114 16.88 9.18 4.57
N LYS A 115 16.12 9.92 3.77
CA LYS A 115 14.70 10.20 4.05
C LYS A 115 13.82 8.96 4.03
N GLN A 116 14.10 8.02 3.14
CA GLN A 116 13.42 6.73 3.16
C GLN A 116 13.69 5.97 4.47
N GLY A 117 14.93 6.00 4.97
CA GLY A 117 15.27 5.44 6.28
C GLY A 117 14.52 6.11 7.44
N GLU A 118 14.34 7.44 7.40
CA GLU A 118 13.53 8.17 8.39
C GLU A 118 12.05 7.71 8.37
N LEU A 119 11.46 7.45 7.19
CA LEU A 119 10.10 6.90 7.07
C LEU A 119 10.01 5.49 7.67
N ASP A 120 10.99 4.64 7.40
CA ASP A 120 11.00 3.27 7.90
C ASP A 120 11.13 3.26 9.43
N MET A 121 11.97 4.12 9.99
CA MET A 121 12.10 4.32 11.44
C MET A 121 10.81 4.81 12.09
N ALA A 122 10.14 5.79 11.47
CA ALA A 122 8.85 6.29 11.96
C ALA A 122 7.76 5.21 11.93
N THR A 123 7.75 4.38 10.89
CA THR A 123 6.81 3.26 10.72
C THR A 123 7.06 2.17 11.76
N PHE A 124 8.32 1.78 11.96
CA PHE A 124 8.72 0.82 12.98
C PHE A 124 8.32 1.31 14.38
N THR A 125 8.60 2.58 14.69
CA THR A 125 8.24 3.19 15.98
C THR A 125 6.73 3.22 16.20
N HIS A 126 5.94 3.56 15.18
CA HIS A 126 4.48 3.54 15.24
C HIS A 126 3.96 2.15 15.63
N PHE A 127 4.44 1.09 14.96
CA PHE A 127 4.05 -0.28 15.27
C PHE A 127 4.52 -0.75 16.65
N ARG A 128 5.71 -0.33 17.09
CA ARG A 128 6.18 -0.62 18.45
C ARG A 128 5.26 0.00 19.51
N LYS A 129 4.81 1.25 19.30
CA LYS A 129 3.84 1.92 20.19
C LYS A 129 2.48 1.21 20.19
N LEU A 130 1.99 0.79 19.02
CA LEU A 130 0.75 0.02 18.90
C LEU A 130 0.84 -1.33 19.64
N ARG A 131 1.96 -2.05 19.51
CA ARG A 131 2.17 -3.30 20.26
C ARG A 131 2.18 -3.08 21.76
N ALA A 132 2.69 -1.95 22.23
CA ALA A 132 2.78 -1.62 23.66
C ALA A 132 1.40 -1.39 24.33
N ILE A 133 0.41 -0.90 23.57
CA ILE A 133 -0.96 -0.73 24.09
C ILE A 133 -1.79 -2.03 24.04
N CYS A 134 -1.28 -3.08 23.39
CA CYS A 134 -1.94 -4.38 23.28
C CYS A 134 -1.71 -5.24 24.54
N THR A 135 -2.72 -6.01 24.93
CA THR A 135 -2.61 -7.05 25.98
C THR A 135 -1.71 -8.20 25.53
N PRO A 136 -1.19 -9.05 26.44
CA PRO A 136 -0.33 -10.18 26.07
C PRO A 136 -0.97 -11.12 25.04
N ALA A 137 -2.27 -11.39 25.15
CA ALA A 137 -3.00 -12.21 24.18
C ALA A 137 -3.12 -11.54 22.80
N GLN A 138 -3.32 -10.22 22.77
CA GLN A 138 -3.35 -9.44 21.52
C GLN A 138 -1.97 -9.34 20.88
N GLN A 139 -0.89 -9.26 21.65
CA GLN A 139 0.48 -9.21 21.13
C GLN A 139 0.83 -10.45 20.30
N ILE A 140 0.37 -11.64 20.71
CA ILE A 140 0.57 -12.88 19.93
C ILE A 140 -0.09 -12.77 18.55
N LYS A 141 -1.31 -12.22 18.47
CA LYS A 141 -2.00 -11.97 17.20
C LYS A 141 -1.33 -10.84 16.40
N PHE A 142 -0.86 -9.80 17.09
CA PHE A 142 -0.15 -8.69 16.47
C PHE A 142 1.09 -9.19 15.72
N ASP A 143 1.89 -10.02 16.37
CA ASP A 143 3.14 -10.54 15.83
C ASP A 143 2.90 -11.42 14.58
N SER A 144 1.72 -12.03 14.43
CA SER A 144 1.37 -12.80 13.23
C SER A 144 0.87 -11.94 12.05
N ILE A 145 0.24 -10.78 12.33
CA ILE A 145 -0.33 -9.90 11.29
C ILE A 145 0.58 -8.74 10.89
N ILE A 146 1.59 -8.40 11.69
CA ILE A 146 2.37 -7.16 11.53
C ILE A 146 3.05 -7.02 10.17
N VAL A 147 3.54 -8.13 9.60
CA VAL A 147 4.18 -8.14 8.28
C VAL A 147 3.15 -7.86 7.17
N GLN A 148 1.91 -8.31 7.34
CA GLN A 148 0.83 -8.00 6.40
C GLN A 148 0.41 -6.54 6.54
N VAL A 149 0.23 -6.05 7.76
CA VAL A 149 -0.17 -4.66 8.05
C VAL A 149 0.88 -3.68 7.55
N SER A 150 2.18 -3.98 7.70
CA SER A 150 3.26 -3.11 7.22
C SER A 150 3.24 -2.95 5.69
N ARG A 151 2.85 -3.97 4.94
CA ARG A 151 2.67 -3.89 3.48
C ARG A 151 1.49 -3.04 3.06
N MET A 152 0.48 -2.92 3.92
CA MET A 152 -0.69 -2.08 3.66
C MET A 152 -0.45 -0.60 4.00
N ILE A 153 0.38 -0.31 5.00
CA ILE A 153 0.78 1.05 5.41
C ILE A 153 2.00 1.54 4.61
N GLY A 154 2.76 0.60 4.02
CA GLY A 154 3.90 0.87 3.17
C GLY A 154 3.59 1.87 2.08
N PRO A 155 4.61 2.61 1.60
CA PRO A 155 4.40 3.66 0.61
C PRO A 155 3.55 3.09 -0.51
N ALA A 156 2.39 3.71 -0.73
CA ALA A 156 1.64 3.54 -1.96
C ALA A 156 2.68 3.55 -3.07
N GLY A 157 2.84 2.42 -3.75
CA GLY A 157 3.78 2.31 -4.86
C GLY A 157 3.66 3.59 -5.67
N GLY A 158 4.80 4.27 -5.86
CA GLY A 158 4.89 5.52 -6.61
C GLY A 158 4.04 5.40 -7.87
N GLY A 159 2.87 6.01 -7.82
CA GLY A 159 1.77 5.69 -8.70
C GLY A 159 0.60 6.62 -8.45
N GLY A 160 0.89 7.83 -7.94
CA GLY A 160 0.10 8.98 -8.34
C GLY A 160 0.25 9.08 -9.85
N ARG A 161 -0.69 8.50 -10.59
CA ARG A 161 -0.89 8.84 -11.99
C ARG A 161 -0.90 10.37 -12.07
N PRO A 162 -0.17 11.00 -13.01
CA PRO A 162 -0.41 12.40 -13.31
C PRO A 162 -1.91 12.52 -13.61
N GLY A 163 -2.53 13.55 -13.04
CA GLY A 163 -3.98 13.71 -12.94
C GLY A 163 -4.75 13.04 -14.09
N GLY A 164 -5.57 12.05 -13.74
CA GLY A 164 -6.64 11.64 -14.65
C GLY A 164 -7.45 12.88 -15.01
N PRO A 165 -7.99 12.95 -16.25
CA PRO A 165 -8.76 14.11 -16.68
C PRO A 165 -9.83 14.44 -15.64
N PRO A 166 -10.04 15.73 -15.29
CA PRO A 166 -11.04 16.11 -14.32
C PRO A 166 -12.39 15.50 -14.72
N PRO A 167 -13.21 15.06 -13.75
CA PRO A 167 -14.53 14.51 -14.04
C PRO A 167 -15.29 15.49 -14.96
N PRO A 168 -16.05 14.99 -15.95
CA PRO A 168 -16.77 15.84 -16.88
C PRO A 168 -17.60 16.85 -16.09
N HIS A 169 -17.42 18.14 -16.38
CA HIS A 169 -18.21 19.20 -15.76
C HIS A 169 -19.68 18.92 -16.09
N LYS A 170 -20.50 18.65 -15.07
CA LYS A 170 -21.95 18.60 -15.25
C LYS A 170 -22.40 20.00 -15.68
N PRO A 171 -23.15 20.14 -16.79
CA PRO A 171 -23.68 21.45 -17.17
C PRO A 171 -24.58 21.97 -16.05
N GLY A 172 -24.19 23.06 -15.39
CA GLY A 172 -25.02 23.75 -14.39
C GLY A 172 -24.36 24.06 -13.04
N GLU A 173 -23.09 23.70 -12.80
CA GLU A 173 -22.44 24.00 -11.53
C GLU A 173 -21.61 25.30 -11.62
N GLU A 174 -22.28 26.44 -11.35
CA GLU A 174 -21.66 27.76 -11.25
C GLU A 174 -20.47 27.76 -10.27
N ARG A 175 -19.31 28.19 -10.76
CA ARG A 175 -18.10 28.38 -9.95
C ARG A 175 -18.41 29.45 -8.90
N ARG A 176 -18.53 29.07 -7.63
CA ARG A 176 -18.49 30.04 -6.52
C ARG A 176 -17.14 30.75 -6.54
N ALA A 177 -17.13 31.96 -7.07
CA ALA A 177 -16.02 32.90 -6.99
C ALA A 177 -15.79 33.26 -5.51
N GLY A 178 -14.73 32.72 -4.91
CA GLY A 178 -14.39 32.97 -3.51
C GLY A 178 -12.95 32.67 -3.14
N GLY A 179 -12.05 32.58 -4.11
CA GLY A 179 -10.61 32.53 -3.85
C GLY A 179 -10.04 33.95 -3.79
N PRO A 180 -9.15 34.27 -2.83
CA PRO A 180 -8.50 35.57 -2.77
C PRO A 180 -7.67 35.82 -4.05
N PRO A 181 -7.61 37.05 -4.57
CA PRO A 181 -6.89 37.37 -5.80
C PRO A 181 -5.37 37.14 -5.65
N PRO A 182 -4.68 36.75 -6.73
CA PRO A 182 -3.23 36.58 -6.72
C PRO A 182 -2.49 37.90 -6.47
N PRO A 183 -1.31 37.88 -5.82
CA PRO A 183 -0.50 39.06 -5.61
C PRO A 183 0.04 39.63 -6.93
N PRO A 184 0.22 40.96 -7.05
CA PRO A 184 0.68 41.59 -8.28
C PRO A 184 2.15 41.25 -8.58
N ASP A 185 2.42 40.95 -9.86
CA ASP A 185 3.76 40.73 -10.40
C ASP A 185 4.63 41.98 -10.20
N LYS A 186 5.75 41.80 -9.49
CA LYS A 186 6.82 42.81 -9.43
C LYS A 186 7.75 42.57 -10.62
N ASN A 187 7.48 43.24 -11.73
CA ASN A 187 8.51 43.49 -12.74
C ASN A 187 8.25 44.80 -13.49
N ASN A 188 8.86 45.88 -12.99
CA ASN A 188 9.47 46.96 -13.79
C ASN A 188 10.50 47.69 -12.91
#